data_AF-A0A4R5VKT8-F1
#
_entry.id   AF-A0A4R5VKT8-F1
#
_cell.length_a   1.000
_cell.length_b   1.000
_cell.length_c   1.000
_cell.angle_alpha   90.00
_cell.angle_beta   90.00
_cell.angle_gamma   90.00
#
_symmetry.space_group_name_H-M   'P 1'
#
loop_
_entity.id
_entity.type
_entity.pdbx_description
1 polymer ?
#
loop_
_entity_poly.entity_id
_entity_poly.type
_entity_poly.pdbx_seq_one_letter_code
_entity_poly.pdbx_strand_id
1 'polypeptide(L)'
;MKIHQTEGLKLNGSVIAIGAFDGVHRGHQSVLREMVKDSQVEGLPSVVYTFYPPPRSYFQGAKILTSPEKKIQLIKSLGVEHVVVAQFNERYLQRTADDFLEELSLLNPAKIFVGDDFRFGHKRSGDVQLLKEHFPVQSINPICSTDGERISSTRIRELILQGKQEQAVPLLGWT
;
A
#
# COMPACT_ATOMS: atom_id res chain seq x y z
N MET A 1 5.36 6.43 -14.48
CA MET A 1 5.48 5.33 -13.52
C MET A 1 6.16 4.12 -14.17
N LYS A 2 7.27 3.65 -13.60
CA LYS A 2 7.94 2.38 -13.93
C LYS A 2 7.40 1.27 -13.02
N ILE A 3 7.24 0.06 -13.55
CA ILE A 3 6.69 -1.10 -12.83
C ILE A 3 7.80 -2.11 -12.62
N HIS A 4 7.90 -2.63 -11.39
CA HIS A 4 8.95 -3.54 -10.95
C HIS A 4 8.34 -4.73 -10.22
N GLN A 5 9.01 -5.87 -10.30
CA GLN A 5 8.83 -6.98 -9.36
C GLN A 5 9.77 -6.76 -8.16
N THR A 6 9.62 -7.59 -7.11
CA THR A 6 10.54 -7.58 -5.96
C THR A 6 11.99 -7.74 -6.41
N GLU A 7 12.93 -7.15 -5.67
CA GLU A 7 14.39 -7.25 -5.88
C GLU A 7 14.94 -6.65 -7.20
N GLY A 8 14.08 -6.17 -8.10
CA GLY A 8 14.47 -5.60 -9.40
C GLY A 8 14.81 -4.11 -9.41
N LEU A 9 14.51 -3.39 -8.32
CA LEU A 9 14.70 -1.95 -8.20
C LEU A 9 15.71 -1.64 -7.09
N LYS A 10 16.77 -0.90 -7.44
CA LYS A 10 17.70 -0.31 -6.49
C LYS A 10 17.73 1.20 -6.71
N LEU A 11 17.70 1.97 -5.62
CA LEU A 11 17.68 3.43 -5.65
C LEU A 11 18.67 3.99 -4.63
N ASN A 12 19.21 5.18 -4.91
CA ASN A 12 20.09 5.90 -3.99
C ASN A 12 19.33 6.73 -2.94
N GLY A 13 18.00 6.73 -3.00
CA GLY A 13 17.11 7.48 -2.12
C GLY A 13 15.67 7.35 -2.63
N SER A 14 14.68 7.26 -1.73
CA SER A 14 13.26 7.25 -2.12
C SER A 14 12.33 7.66 -0.99
N VAL A 15 11.10 8.02 -1.36
CA VAL A 15 9.98 8.14 -0.43
C VAL A 15 8.98 7.04 -0.77
N ILE A 16 8.65 6.19 0.20
CA ILE A 16 7.94 4.93 -0.04
C ILE A 16 6.57 4.94 0.65
N ALA A 17 5.53 4.45 -0.02
CA ALA A 17 4.28 4.03 0.63
C ALA A 17 4.08 2.52 0.49
N ILE A 18 3.78 1.82 1.59
CA ILE A 18 3.64 0.36 1.60
C ILE A 18 2.20 -0.03 1.95
N GLY A 19 1.61 -0.92 1.15
CA GLY A 19 0.25 -1.40 1.41
C GLY A 19 -0.37 -2.25 0.32
N ALA A 20 -1.46 -2.95 0.66
CA ALA A 20 -2.22 -3.75 -0.31
C ALA A 20 -2.86 -2.90 -1.41
N PHE A 21 -3.27 -1.66 -1.06
CA PHE A 21 -3.89 -0.67 -1.93
C PHE A 21 -5.07 -1.20 -2.78
N ASP A 22 -5.79 -2.21 -2.30
CA ASP A 22 -6.93 -2.80 -3.02
C ASP A 22 -8.10 -1.80 -3.07
N GLY A 23 -8.61 -1.53 -4.27
CA GLY A 23 -9.58 -0.48 -4.55
C GLY A 23 -9.00 0.93 -4.71
N VAL A 24 -7.75 1.17 -4.28
CA VAL A 24 -7.11 2.52 -4.20
C VAL A 24 -8.11 3.58 -3.70
N HIS A 25 -8.88 3.24 -2.66
CA HIS A 25 -9.97 4.08 -2.15
C HIS A 25 -9.45 5.39 -1.57
N ARG A 26 -10.34 6.34 -1.23
CA ARG A 26 -9.96 7.67 -0.71
C ARG A 26 -8.91 7.62 0.40
N GLY A 27 -9.02 6.67 1.33
CA GLY A 27 -7.98 6.45 2.36
C GLY A 27 -6.59 6.16 1.80
N HIS A 28 -6.47 5.26 0.83
CA HIS A 28 -5.21 5.02 0.12
C HIS A 28 -4.76 6.25 -0.66
N GLN A 29 -5.68 6.95 -1.33
CA GLN A 29 -5.33 8.15 -2.09
C GLN A 29 -4.72 9.23 -1.18
N SER A 30 -5.20 9.38 0.06
CA SER A 30 -4.63 10.31 1.04
C SER A 30 -3.16 9.99 1.32
N VAL A 31 -2.87 8.72 1.65
CA VAL A 31 -1.50 8.25 1.92
C VAL A 31 -0.59 8.49 0.70
N LEU A 32 -1.07 8.12 -0.48
CA LEU A 32 -0.29 8.21 -1.71
C LEU A 32 -0.02 9.66 -2.13
N ARG A 33 -1.01 10.57 -1.98
CA ARG A 33 -0.82 12.00 -2.27
C ARG A 33 0.17 12.65 -1.32
N GLU A 34 0.10 12.30 -0.03
CA GLU A 34 1.05 12.82 0.96
C GLU A 34 2.47 12.33 0.67
N MET A 35 2.64 11.04 0.38
CA MET A 35 3.92 10.47 -0.02
C MET A 35 4.50 11.15 -1.29
N VAL A 36 3.68 11.36 -2.32
CA VAL A 36 4.12 12.05 -3.55
C VAL A 36 4.49 13.50 -3.29
N LYS A 37 3.75 14.21 -2.42
CA LYS A 37 4.10 15.57 -2.02
C LYS A 37 5.46 15.61 -1.31
N ASP A 38 5.69 14.67 -0.39
CA ASP A 38 6.94 14.56 0.37
C ASP A 38 8.11 14.24 -0.57
N SER A 39 7.92 13.31 -1.52
CA SER A 39 8.93 12.97 -2.52
C SER A 39 9.34 14.17 -3.38
N GLN A 40 8.40 15.04 -3.75
CA GLN A 40 8.67 16.27 -4.49
C GLN A 40 9.46 17.29 -3.68
N VAL A 41 9.16 17.43 -2.38
CA VAL A 41 9.89 18.33 -1.47
C VAL A 41 11.32 17.87 -1.27
N GLU A 42 11.53 16.56 -1.09
CA GLU A 42 12.85 15.97 -0.88
C GLU A 42 13.66 15.80 -2.18
N GLY A 43 13.03 15.97 -3.35
CA GLY A 43 13.67 15.72 -4.64
C GLY A 43 14.01 14.24 -4.87
N LEU A 44 13.26 13.33 -4.23
CA LEU A 44 13.48 11.89 -4.27
C LEU A 44 12.35 11.17 -5.04
N PRO A 45 12.63 10.02 -5.68
CA PRO A 45 11.61 9.26 -6.39
C PRO A 45 10.52 8.73 -5.44
N SER A 46 9.26 8.87 -5.86
CA SER A 46 8.11 8.25 -5.19
C SER A 46 7.98 6.76 -5.54
N VAL A 47 7.88 5.90 -4.52
CA VAL A 47 7.74 4.45 -4.68
C VAL A 47 6.50 3.95 -3.95
N VAL A 48 5.66 3.20 -4.66
CA VAL A 48 4.62 2.38 -4.03
C VAL A 48 5.07 0.94 -3.98
N TYR A 49 5.15 0.37 -2.79
CA TYR A 49 5.34 -1.06 -2.58
C TYR A 49 3.98 -1.71 -2.29
N THR A 50 3.52 -2.58 -3.20
CA THR A 50 2.20 -3.22 -3.12
C THR A 50 2.25 -4.71 -3.39
N PHE A 51 1.12 -5.37 -3.18
CA PHE A 51 1.01 -6.83 -3.21
C PHE A 51 -0.07 -7.27 -4.20
N TYR A 52 0.17 -8.36 -4.92
CA TYR A 52 -0.87 -9.04 -5.68
C TYR A 52 -0.74 -10.57 -5.60
N PRO A 53 -1.83 -11.31 -5.30
CA PRO A 53 -3.12 -10.81 -4.83
C PRO A 53 -3.02 -10.03 -3.50
N PRO A 54 -4.02 -9.19 -3.15
CA PRO A 54 -4.03 -8.55 -1.84
C PRO A 54 -3.98 -9.61 -0.71
N PRO A 55 -3.21 -9.42 0.38
CA PRO A 55 -3.05 -10.45 1.41
C PRO A 55 -4.36 -10.96 2.01
N ARG A 56 -5.33 -10.08 2.27
CA ARG A 56 -6.66 -10.50 2.73
C ARG A 56 -7.41 -11.37 1.72
N SER A 57 -7.25 -11.10 0.42
CA SER A 57 -7.84 -11.94 -0.62
C SER A 57 -7.19 -13.32 -0.63
N TYR A 58 -5.86 -13.36 -0.53
CA TYR A 58 -5.10 -14.62 -0.46
C TYR A 58 -5.50 -15.48 0.76
N PHE A 59 -5.54 -14.89 1.95
CA PHE A 59 -5.81 -15.64 3.19
C PHE A 59 -7.28 -15.98 3.43
N GLN A 60 -8.21 -15.12 3.01
CA GLN A 60 -9.63 -15.21 3.39
C GLN A 60 -10.57 -15.38 2.20
N GLY A 61 -10.04 -15.50 0.98
CA GLY A 61 -10.86 -15.52 -0.24
C GLY A 61 -11.64 -14.21 -0.45
N ALA A 62 -11.22 -13.11 0.18
CA ALA A 62 -11.93 -11.84 0.09
C ALA A 62 -11.95 -11.34 -1.36
N LYS A 63 -13.12 -10.84 -1.81
CA LYS A 63 -13.28 -10.27 -3.15
C LYS A 63 -12.27 -9.15 -3.40
N ILE A 64 -11.51 -9.27 -4.49
CA ILE A 64 -10.60 -8.21 -4.93
C ILE A 64 -11.43 -7.03 -5.46
N LEU A 65 -11.17 -5.83 -4.96
CA LEU A 65 -11.93 -4.63 -5.32
C LEU A 65 -11.53 -4.08 -6.69
N THR A 66 -10.28 -4.28 -7.10
CA THR A 66 -9.76 -3.74 -8.37
C THR A 66 -8.72 -4.67 -8.97
N SER A 67 -8.76 -4.86 -10.29
CA SER A 67 -7.77 -5.68 -11.00
C SER A 67 -6.35 -5.10 -10.84
N PRO A 68 -5.28 -5.91 -10.99
CA PRO A 68 -3.90 -5.41 -10.98
C PRO A 68 -3.69 -4.21 -11.90
N GLU A 69 -4.20 -4.31 -13.13
CA GLU A 69 -4.01 -3.32 -14.19
C GLU A 69 -4.67 -2.00 -13.79
N LYS A 70 -5.92 -2.06 -13.32
CA LYS A 70 -6.64 -0.87 -12.85
C LYS A 70 -5.99 -0.30 -11.59
N LYS A 71 -5.52 -1.12 -10.66
CA LYS A 71 -4.78 -0.66 -9.46
C LYS A 71 -3.54 0.14 -9.86
N ILE A 72 -2.74 -0.38 -10.80
CA ILE A 72 -1.54 0.29 -11.33
C ILE A 72 -1.92 1.61 -12.03
N GLN A 73 -2.99 1.62 -12.85
CA GLN A 73 -3.47 2.85 -13.49
C GLN A 73 -3.88 3.92 -12.47
N LEU A 74 -4.61 3.54 -11.43
CA LEU A 74 -5.05 4.45 -10.37
C LEU A 74 -3.87 5.00 -9.59
N ILE A 75 -2.91 4.16 -9.20
CA ILE A 75 -1.66 4.60 -8.54
C ILE A 75 -0.89 5.56 -9.45
N LYS A 76 -0.77 5.26 -10.75
CA LYS A 76 -0.12 6.15 -11.73
C LYS A 76 -0.79 7.52 -11.81
N SER A 77 -2.13 7.57 -11.77
CA SER A 77 -2.87 8.83 -11.83
C SER A 77 -2.66 9.74 -10.62
N LEU A 78 -2.11 9.22 -9.52
CA LEU A 78 -1.76 9.99 -8.32
C LEU A 78 -0.34 10.58 -8.37
N GLY A 79 0.39 10.40 -9.48
CA GLY A 79 1.72 11.00 -9.68
C GLY A 79 2.90 10.12 -9.24
N VAL A 80 2.65 8.85 -8.91
CA VAL A 80 3.71 7.92 -8.48
C VAL A 80 4.67 7.58 -9.61
N GLU A 81 5.98 7.58 -9.31
CA GLU A 81 7.05 7.34 -10.28
C GLU A 81 7.44 5.87 -10.40
N HIS A 82 7.43 5.12 -9.31
CA HIS A 82 7.78 3.71 -9.27
C HIS A 82 6.71 2.90 -8.52
N VAL A 83 6.37 1.72 -9.04
CA VAL A 83 5.59 0.73 -8.29
C VAL A 83 6.33 -0.61 -8.26
N VAL A 84 6.50 -1.16 -7.07
CA VAL A 84 6.93 -2.54 -6.84
C VAL A 84 5.67 -3.36 -6.56
N VAL A 85 5.43 -4.39 -7.37
CA VAL A 85 4.31 -5.31 -7.18
C VAL A 85 4.87 -6.65 -6.71
N ALA A 86 4.82 -6.88 -5.41
CA ALA A 86 5.22 -8.15 -4.83
C ALA A 86 4.16 -9.22 -5.08
N GLN A 87 4.60 -10.35 -5.63
CA GLN A 87 3.74 -11.51 -5.82
C GLN A 87 3.47 -12.17 -4.46
N PHE A 88 2.24 -12.06 -3.97
CA PHE A 88 1.86 -12.60 -2.66
C PHE A 88 1.44 -14.06 -2.81
N ASN A 89 2.41 -14.96 -2.69
CA ASN A 89 2.26 -16.41 -2.82
C ASN A 89 2.89 -17.15 -1.62
N GLU A 90 2.88 -18.48 -1.64
CA GLU A 90 3.47 -19.31 -0.58
C GLU A 90 4.94 -18.97 -0.30
N ARG A 91 5.74 -18.69 -1.35
CA ARG A 91 7.13 -18.28 -1.21
C ARG A 91 7.24 -16.94 -0.48
N TYR A 92 6.40 -15.97 -0.84
CA TYR A 92 6.38 -14.67 -0.16
C TYR A 92 5.99 -14.80 1.32
N LEU A 93 5.10 -15.74 1.65
CA LEU A 93 4.70 -16.00 3.04
C LEU A 93 5.82 -16.56 3.91
N GLN A 94 6.84 -17.19 3.32
CA GLN A 94 8.01 -17.68 4.07
C GLN A 94 9.06 -16.60 4.33
N ARG A 95 8.96 -15.43 3.68
CA ARG A 95 9.91 -14.33 3.92
C ARG A 95 9.84 -13.88 5.37
N THR A 96 10.98 -13.80 6.03
CA THR A 96 11.12 -13.28 7.38
C THR A 96 10.90 -11.77 7.42
N ALA A 97 10.88 -11.19 8.62
CA ALA A 97 10.89 -9.73 8.74
C ALA A 97 12.19 -9.15 8.17
N ASP A 98 13.33 -9.80 8.43
CA ASP A 98 14.65 -9.38 7.96
C ASP A 98 14.73 -9.41 6.43
N ASP A 99 14.23 -10.46 5.77
CA ASP A 99 14.18 -10.55 4.30
C ASP A 99 13.41 -9.38 3.65
N PHE A 100 12.41 -8.86 4.36
CA PHE A 100 11.62 -7.71 3.91
C PHE A 100 12.34 -6.38 4.17
N LEU A 101 13.01 -6.25 5.31
CA LEU A 101 13.82 -5.08 5.66
C LEU A 101 15.03 -4.93 4.73
N GLU A 102 15.71 -6.04 4.39
CA GLU A 102 16.79 -6.07 3.41
C GLU A 102 16.30 -5.64 2.02
N GLU A 103 15.13 -6.14 1.60
CA GLU A 103 14.53 -5.75 0.33
C GLU A 103 14.19 -4.25 0.30
N LEU A 104 13.61 -3.72 1.39
CA LEU A 104 13.35 -2.28 1.51
C LEU A 104 14.63 -1.45 1.52
N SER A 105 15.71 -1.96 2.11
CA SER A 105 17.00 -1.26 2.17
C SER A 105 17.58 -0.98 0.78
N LEU A 106 17.29 -1.83 -0.21
CA LEU A 106 17.69 -1.61 -1.61
C LEU A 106 17.07 -0.36 -2.24
N LEU A 107 15.96 0.12 -1.69
CA LEU A 107 15.26 1.32 -2.14
C LEU A 107 15.78 2.59 -1.43
N ASN A 108 16.64 2.44 -0.42
CA ASN A 108 17.19 3.51 0.42
C ASN A 108 16.13 4.54 0.86
N PRO A 109 15.12 4.14 1.66
CA PRO A 109 14.02 5.01 2.01
C PRO A 109 14.49 6.15 2.93
N ALA A 110 14.33 7.39 2.45
CA ALA A 110 14.42 8.57 3.29
C ALA A 110 13.19 8.70 4.20
N LYS A 111 12.04 8.17 3.75
CA LYS A 111 10.80 8.15 4.52
C LYS A 111 9.86 7.04 4.04
N ILE A 112 9.18 6.39 4.97
CA ILE A 112 8.18 5.34 4.70
C ILE A 112 6.82 5.72 5.26
N PHE A 113 5.78 5.61 4.44
CA PHE A 113 4.38 5.80 4.78
C PHE A 113 3.66 4.46 4.90
N VAL A 114 3.10 4.18 6.07
CA VAL A 114 2.29 2.98 6.35
C VAL A 114 1.07 3.32 7.20
N GLY A 115 0.08 2.43 7.19
CA GLY A 115 -0.99 2.46 8.19
C GLY A 115 -0.50 1.93 9.54
N ASP A 116 -1.12 2.39 10.63
CA ASP A 116 -0.73 2.01 12.01
C ASP A 116 -0.82 0.51 12.31
N ASP A 117 -1.71 -0.19 11.61
CA ASP A 117 -1.91 -1.63 11.72
C ASP A 117 -1.07 -2.46 10.74
N PHE A 118 -0.07 -1.84 10.09
CA PHE A 118 0.81 -2.54 9.17
C PHE A 118 1.63 -3.63 9.88
N ARG A 119 1.72 -4.78 9.20
CA ARG A 119 2.43 -5.98 9.65
C ARG A 119 3.07 -6.64 8.43
N PHE A 120 4.25 -7.21 8.62
CA PHE A 120 5.03 -7.87 7.57
C PHE A 120 5.83 -9.05 8.14
N GLY A 121 6.53 -9.77 7.28
CA GLY A 121 7.28 -10.97 7.63
C GLY A 121 6.39 -12.20 7.92
N HIS A 122 7.03 -13.35 7.97
CA HIS A 122 6.41 -14.65 8.21
C HIS A 122 5.60 -14.61 9.50
N LYS A 123 4.34 -15.05 9.42
CA LYS A 123 3.38 -15.01 10.56
C LYS A 123 3.24 -13.63 11.20
N ARG A 124 3.46 -12.54 10.44
CA ARG A 124 3.34 -11.15 10.91
C ARG A 124 4.33 -10.84 12.04
N SER A 125 5.54 -11.41 11.96
CA SER A 125 6.60 -11.21 12.94
C SER A 125 7.12 -9.78 13.01
N GLY A 126 6.95 -8.99 11.94
CA GLY A 126 7.31 -7.57 11.88
C GLY A 126 6.10 -6.64 11.99
N ASP A 127 6.32 -5.49 12.61
CA ASP A 127 5.33 -4.43 12.78
C ASP A 127 5.92 -3.03 12.55
N VAL A 128 5.09 -2.00 12.73
CA VAL A 128 5.50 -0.60 12.54
C VAL A 128 6.65 -0.21 13.49
N GLN A 129 6.72 -0.81 14.70
CA GLN A 129 7.79 -0.51 15.64
C GLN A 129 9.13 -1.06 15.13
N LEU A 130 9.15 -2.32 14.69
CA LEU A 130 10.34 -2.90 14.05
C LEU A 130 10.77 -2.12 12.80
N LEU A 131 9.80 -1.64 12.01
CA LEU A 131 10.10 -0.81 10.83
C LEU A 131 10.74 0.53 11.21
N LYS A 132 10.31 1.15 12.31
CA LYS A 132 10.86 2.42 12.84
C LYS A 132 12.28 2.27 13.38
N GLU A 133 12.66 1.08 13.83
CA GLU A 133 14.04 0.80 14.26
C GLU A 133 15.02 0.82 13.08
N HIS A 134 14.54 0.61 11.85
CA HIS A 134 15.37 0.51 10.65
C HIS A 134 15.26 1.74 9.72
N PHE A 135 14.10 2.40 9.67
CA PHE A 135 13.83 3.48 8.73
C PHE A 135 13.03 4.63 9.35
N PRO A 136 13.09 5.85 8.78
CA PRO A 136 12.16 6.92 9.13
C PRO A 136 10.74 6.58 8.67
N VAL A 137 9.83 6.31 9.62
CA VAL A 137 8.44 5.91 9.30
C VAL A 137 7.45 6.97 9.76
N GLN A 138 6.56 7.37 8.84
CA GLN A 138 5.38 8.16 9.13
C GLN A 138 4.12 7.29 9.04
N SER A 139 3.47 7.15 10.18
CA SER A 139 2.13 6.58 10.30
C SER A 139 1.09 7.57 9.78
N ILE A 140 0.20 7.12 8.88
CA ILE A 140 -0.93 7.95 8.43
C ILE A 140 -2.23 7.52 9.11
N ASN A 141 -2.87 8.50 9.75
CA ASN A 141 -4.18 8.32 10.36
C ASN A 141 -5.21 7.92 9.29
N PRO A 142 -6.08 6.93 9.57
CA PRO A 142 -7.17 6.62 8.66
C PRO A 142 -8.08 7.82 8.46
N ILE A 143 -8.52 8.05 7.22
CA ILE A 143 -9.54 9.05 6.94
C ILE A 143 -10.94 8.47 7.18
N CYS A 144 -11.85 9.33 7.62
CA CYS A 144 -13.27 9.01 7.76
C CYS A 144 -14.09 9.61 6.60
N SER A 145 -15.21 8.98 6.27
CA SER A 145 -16.24 9.57 5.39
C SER A 145 -17.08 10.60 6.16
N THR A 146 -18.02 11.23 5.45
CA THR A 146 -18.91 12.26 5.98
C THR A 146 -19.81 11.79 7.13
N ASP A 147 -20.02 10.48 7.25
CA ASP A 147 -20.72 9.82 8.36
C ASP A 147 -19.83 9.51 9.58
N GLY A 148 -18.55 9.91 9.54
CA GLY A 148 -17.58 9.68 10.61
C GLY A 148 -16.93 8.29 10.63
N GLU A 149 -17.30 7.39 9.71
CA GLU A 149 -16.76 6.03 9.68
C GLU A 149 -15.47 5.94 8.86
N ARG A 150 -14.52 5.10 9.32
CA ARG A 150 -13.25 4.85 8.62
C ARG A 150 -13.49 4.35 7.18
N ILE A 151 -12.76 4.92 6.23
CA ILE A 151 -12.70 4.42 4.86
C ILE A 151 -11.67 3.27 4.77
N SER A 152 -12.12 2.07 4.42
CA SER A 152 -11.25 0.89 4.29
C SER A 152 -11.75 -0.09 3.22
N SER A 153 -10.85 -0.92 2.66
CA SER A 153 -11.25 -1.99 1.75
C SER A 153 -12.21 -3.00 2.40
N THR A 154 -12.12 -3.21 3.73
CA THR A 154 -13.06 -4.10 4.45
C THR A 154 -14.49 -3.56 4.35
N ARG A 155 -14.69 -2.30 4.73
CA ARG A 155 -15.99 -1.64 4.68
C ARG A 155 -16.56 -1.58 3.26
N ILE A 156 -15.71 -1.27 2.28
CA ILE A 156 -16.14 -1.23 0.87
C ILE A 156 -16.60 -2.62 0.40
N ARG A 157 -15.88 -3.69 0.76
CA ARG A 157 -16.31 -5.06 0.44
C ARG A 157 -17.64 -5.41 1.11
N GLU A 158 -17.81 -5.07 2.38
CA GLU A 158 -19.06 -5.32 3.12
C GLU A 158 -20.26 -4.62 2.47
N LEU A 159 -20.11 -3.34 2.10
CA LEU A 159 -21.15 -2.60 1.39
C LEU A 159 -21.48 -3.22 0.03
N ILE A 160 -20.47 -3.64 -0.74
CA ILE A 160 -20.68 -4.34 -2.02
C ILE A 160 -21.41 -5.67 -1.82
N LEU A 161 -21.04 -6.46 -0.81
CA LEU A 161 -21.68 -7.74 -0.50
C LEU A 161 -23.15 -7.55 -0.08
N GLN A 162 -23.48 -6.43 0.55
CA GLN A 162 -24.84 -6.05 0.94
C GLN A 162 -25.64 -5.40 -0.20
N GLY A 163 -25.10 -5.29 -1.42
CA GLY A 163 -25.75 -4.60 -2.54
C GLY A 163 -25.83 -3.08 -2.40
N LYS A 164 -25.14 -2.49 -1.42
CA LYS A 164 -25.14 -1.04 -1.13
C LYS A 164 -24.10 -0.31 -1.98
N GLN A 165 -24.17 -0.47 -3.29
CA GLN A 165 -23.18 0.09 -4.22
C GLN A 165 -23.12 1.63 -4.17
N GLU A 166 -24.27 2.29 -4.00
CA GLU A 166 -24.38 3.74 -3.85
C GLU A 166 -23.59 4.28 -2.64
N GLN A 167 -23.42 3.46 -1.59
CA GLN A 167 -22.60 3.82 -0.42
C GLN A 167 -21.13 3.47 -0.64
N ALA A 168 -20.83 2.40 -1.38
CA ALA A 168 -19.45 1.95 -1.63
C ALA A 168 -18.69 2.83 -2.62
N VAL A 169 -19.34 3.27 -3.70
CA VAL A 169 -18.71 4.03 -4.80
C VAL A 169 -18.08 5.36 -4.33
N PRO A 170 -18.77 6.20 -3.52
CA PRO A 170 -18.18 7.43 -3.00
C PRO A 170 -16.90 7.21 -2.19
N LEU A 171 -16.77 6.07 -1.50
CA LEU A 171 -15.60 5.73 -0.69
C LEU A 171 -14.38 5.40 -1.55
N LEU A 172 -14.58 4.85 -2.75
CA LEU A 172 -13.52 4.61 -3.72
C LEU A 172 -12.93 5.93 -4.24
N GLY A 173 -13.79 6.91 -4.51
CA GLY A 173 -13.36 8.24 -4.94
C GLY A 173 -12.76 8.27 -6.35
N TRP A 174 -13.27 7.40 -7.24
CA TRP A 174 -12.96 7.35 -8.66
C TRP A 174 -14.27 7.46 -9.45
N THR A 175 -14.28 8.25 -10.51
CA THR A 175 -15.38 8.40 -11.49
C THR A 175 -15.18 7.48 -12.67
#